data_AF-A0AAU6HXK1-F1
#
_entry.id   AF-A0AAU6HXK1-F1
#
_cell.length_a   1.000
_cell.length_b   1.000
_cell.length_c   1.000
_cell.angle_alpha   90.00
_cell.angle_beta   90.00
_cell.angle_gamma   90.00
#
_symmetry.space_group_name_H-M   'P 1'
#
loop_
_entity.id
_entity.type
_entity.pdbx_description
1 polymer ?
#
loop_
_entity_poly.entity_id
_entity_poly.type
_entity_poly.pdbx_seq_one_letter_code
_entity_poly.pdbx_strand_id
1 'polypeptide(L)'
;MRREPGAVTRIDGTQVLVHRAMHAPHIEIRPDGDASVVLHSREVDALIDTGEDPAHLARLLHEAARQVVPELGNARIAQTRVAHRPIPADGFPSVGAVPSVPGYYEAVSHSGITLGPVIGRLLASEILSGKREEMLADFRPERFSP
;
A
#
# COMPACT_ATOMS: atom_id res chain seq x y z
N MET A 1 4.52 14.34 6.60
CA MET A 1 3.90 13.14 5.99
C MET A 1 2.60 13.55 5.33
N ARG A 2 2.31 13.08 4.13
CA ARG A 2 0.97 13.21 3.53
C ARG A 2 0.02 12.23 4.20
N ARG A 3 -1.24 12.64 4.34
CA ARG A 3 -2.29 11.81 4.92
C ARG A 3 -3.16 11.25 3.80
N GLU A 4 -2.86 10.02 3.41
CA GLU A 4 -3.62 9.28 2.39
C GLU A 4 -3.97 7.90 2.96
N PRO A 5 -5.10 7.79 3.69
CA PRO A 5 -5.56 6.51 4.20
C PRO A 5 -6.04 5.59 3.06
N GLY A 6 -6.07 4.29 3.30
CA GLY A 6 -6.66 3.33 2.39
C GLY A 6 -7.39 2.21 3.11
N ALA A 7 -8.53 1.81 2.57
CA ALA A 7 -9.36 0.73 3.08
C ALA A 7 -9.17 -0.52 2.23
N VAL A 8 -8.79 -1.63 2.87
CA VAL A 8 -8.68 -2.94 2.22
C VAL A 8 -9.64 -3.91 2.87
N THR A 9 -10.42 -4.60 2.04
CA THR A 9 -11.39 -5.60 2.52
C THR A 9 -11.04 -6.96 1.95
N ARG A 10 -10.87 -7.93 2.83
CA ARG A 10 -10.77 -9.34 2.45
C ARG A 10 -12.16 -9.97 2.45
N ILE A 11 -12.48 -10.65 1.36
CA ILE A 11 -13.66 -11.51 1.26
C ILE A 11 -13.23 -12.97 1.11
N ASP A 12 -13.94 -13.89 1.76
CA ASP A 12 -13.74 -15.33 1.65
C ASP A 12 -14.88 -15.95 0.83
N GLY A 13 -14.53 -16.86 -0.08
CA GLY A 13 -15.48 -17.64 -0.88
C GLY A 13 -15.27 -19.15 -0.71
N THR A 14 -16.17 -19.97 -1.24
CA THR A 14 -15.99 -21.43 -1.30
C THR A 14 -14.99 -21.85 -2.37
N GLN A 15 -14.89 -21.08 -3.46
CA GLN A 15 -13.85 -21.17 -4.48
C GLN A 15 -13.56 -19.75 -5.01
N VAL A 16 -12.28 -19.41 -5.22
CA VAL A 16 -11.90 -18.13 -5.83
C VAL A 16 -11.50 -18.35 -7.28
N LEU A 17 -12.26 -17.73 -8.20
CA LEU A 17 -12.00 -17.77 -9.65
C LEU A 17 -10.91 -16.78 -10.09
N VAL A 18 -10.54 -15.85 -9.20
CA VAL A 18 -9.56 -14.79 -9.48
C VAL A 18 -8.17 -15.29 -9.10
N HIS A 19 -7.43 -15.80 -10.08
CA HIS A 19 -6.05 -16.30 -9.86
C HIS A 19 -4.95 -15.26 -10.15
N ARG A 20 -5.33 -14.05 -10.57
CA ARG A 20 -4.40 -12.96 -10.90
C ARG A 20 -4.93 -11.65 -10.36
N ALA A 21 -4.03 -10.71 -10.10
CA ALA A 21 -4.44 -9.35 -9.77
C ALA A 21 -5.21 -8.74 -10.94
N MET A 22 -6.34 -8.11 -10.65
CA MET A 22 -7.19 -7.41 -11.60
C MET A 22 -7.30 -5.94 -11.19
N HIS A 23 -7.10 -5.07 -12.18
CA HIS A 23 -7.40 -3.65 -12.06
C HIS A 23 -8.57 -3.38 -13.00
N ALA A 24 -9.74 -3.13 -12.42
CA ALA A 24 -10.98 -2.87 -13.13
C ALA A 24 -11.45 -1.44 -12.82
N PRO A 25 -12.39 -0.88 -13.60
CA PRO A 25 -13.03 0.38 -13.21
C PRO A 25 -13.55 0.29 -11.78
N HIS A 26 -13.19 1.28 -10.96
CA HIS A 26 -13.66 1.46 -9.58
C HIS A 26 -13.20 0.41 -8.54
N ILE A 27 -12.48 -0.66 -8.92
CA ILE A 27 -12.04 -1.71 -7.99
C ILE A 27 -10.75 -2.42 -8.42
N GLU A 28 -9.87 -2.65 -7.44
CA GLU A 28 -8.76 -3.58 -7.52
C GLU A 28 -9.07 -4.87 -6.77
N ILE A 29 -8.84 -6.02 -7.42
CA ILE A 29 -9.10 -7.35 -6.85
C ILE A 29 -7.80 -8.15 -6.91
N ARG A 30 -7.35 -8.68 -5.78
CA ARG A 30 -6.12 -9.49 -5.70
C ARG A 30 -6.38 -10.83 -5.02
N PRO A 31 -5.87 -11.95 -5.55
CA PRO A 31 -5.90 -13.22 -4.83
C PRO A 31 -5.15 -13.12 -3.50
N ASP A 32 -5.71 -13.77 -2.47
CA ASP A 32 -5.10 -14.00 -1.17
C ASP A 32 -5.25 -15.49 -0.82
N GLY A 33 -4.39 -16.33 -1.42
CA GLY A 33 -4.55 -17.78 -1.37
C GLY A 33 -5.70 -18.31 -2.23
N ASP A 34 -6.14 -19.54 -1.96
CA ASP A 34 -7.06 -20.28 -2.83
C ASP A 34 -8.55 -19.98 -2.58
N ALA A 35 -8.88 -19.39 -1.43
CA ALA A 35 -10.25 -19.21 -0.96
C ALA A 35 -10.59 -17.77 -0.59
N SER A 36 -9.68 -16.81 -0.79
CA SER A 36 -9.97 -15.41 -0.53
C SER A 36 -9.38 -14.44 -1.54
N VAL A 37 -9.97 -13.25 -1.60
CA VAL A 37 -9.44 -12.12 -2.35
C VAL A 37 -9.44 -10.87 -1.48
N VAL A 38 -8.51 -9.96 -1.79
CA VAL A 38 -8.41 -8.64 -1.20
C VAL A 38 -8.92 -7.61 -2.21
N LEU A 39 -9.77 -6.72 -1.72
CA LEU A 39 -10.44 -5.66 -2.45
C LEU A 39 -9.88 -4.31 -2.02
N HIS A 40 -9.66 -3.43 -2.98
CA HIS A 40 -9.25 -2.03 -2.76
C HIS A 40 -9.94 -1.13 -3.81
N SER A 41 -10.17 0.14 -3.46
CA SER A 41 -10.69 1.15 -4.38
C SER A 41 -10.29 2.54 -3.92
N ARG A 42 -9.75 3.36 -4.83
CA ARG A 42 -9.46 4.77 -4.57
C ARG A 42 -10.70 5.62 -4.28
N GLU A 43 -11.85 5.25 -4.84
CA GLU A 43 -13.11 5.96 -4.60
C GLU A 43 -13.63 5.68 -3.20
N VAL A 44 -13.49 4.44 -2.72
CA VAL A 44 -13.83 4.09 -1.33
C VAL A 44 -12.83 4.71 -0.35
N ASP A 45 -11.55 4.81 -0.71
CA ASP A 45 -10.55 5.50 0.12
C ASP A 45 -10.95 6.97 0.40
N ALA A 46 -11.57 7.65 -0.57
CA ALA A 46 -12.01 9.04 -0.42
C ALA A 46 -13.13 9.23 0.61
N LEU A 47 -13.84 8.15 0.97
CA LEU A 47 -14.91 8.15 1.98
C LEU A 47 -14.39 7.93 3.40
N ILE A 48 -13.12 7.58 3.58
CA ILE A 48 -12.56 7.33 4.93
C ILE A 48 -12.65 8.59 5.81
N ASP A 49 -12.43 9.75 5.21
CA ASP A 49 -12.39 11.03 5.93
C ASP A 49 -13.75 11.66 6.16
N THR A 50 -14.81 11.09 5.59
CA THR A 50 -16.19 11.52 5.85
C THR A 50 -16.74 10.91 7.15
N GLY A 51 -15.96 10.08 7.85
CA GLY A 51 -16.35 9.44 9.11
C GLY A 51 -17.21 8.19 8.92
N GLU A 52 -17.21 7.62 7.71
CA GLU A 52 -17.93 6.38 7.41
C GLU A 52 -17.42 5.20 8.24
N ASP A 53 -18.35 4.34 8.65
CA ASP A 53 -18.04 3.11 9.37
C ASP A 53 -17.21 2.17 8.46
N PRO A 54 -16.08 1.61 8.92
CA PRO A 54 -15.32 0.61 8.16
C PRO A 54 -16.16 -0.56 7.62
N ALA A 55 -17.23 -0.97 8.32
CA ALA A 55 -18.13 -2.00 7.82
C ALA A 55 -19.00 -1.52 6.64
N HIS A 56 -19.26 -0.22 6.52
CA HIS A 56 -19.87 0.37 5.32
C HIS A 56 -18.89 0.37 4.15
N LEU A 57 -17.65 0.83 4.36
CA LEU A 57 -16.59 0.80 3.32
C LEU A 57 -16.37 -0.62 2.77
N ALA A 58 -16.39 -1.63 3.65
CA ALA A 58 -16.27 -3.03 3.26
C ALA A 58 -17.41 -3.51 2.36
N ARG A 59 -18.64 -3.07 2.64
CA ARG A 59 -19.81 -3.36 1.80
C ARG A 59 -19.71 -2.69 0.43
N LEU A 60 -19.23 -1.45 0.36
CA LEU A 60 -19.00 -0.76 -0.92
C LEU A 60 -17.95 -1.47 -1.78
N LEU A 61 -16.83 -1.91 -1.17
CA LEU A 61 -15.81 -2.68 -1.86
C LEU A 61 -16.37 -4.02 -2.38
N HIS A 62 -17.15 -4.73 -1.55
CA HIS A 62 -17.79 -5.99 -1.96
C HIS A 62 -18.82 -5.78 -3.08
N GLU A 63 -19.61 -4.70 -3.02
CA GLU A 63 -20.55 -4.32 -4.07
C GLU A 63 -19.84 -4.05 -5.41
N ALA A 64 -18.77 -3.26 -5.39
CA ALA A 64 -18.00 -2.99 -6.60
C ALA A 64 -17.35 -4.27 -7.16
N ALA A 65 -16.84 -5.13 -6.28
CA ALA A 65 -16.26 -6.41 -6.70
C ALA A 65 -17.27 -7.33 -7.40
N ARG A 66 -18.51 -7.44 -6.89
CA ARG A 66 -19.55 -8.28 -7.51
C ARG A 66 -20.08 -7.71 -8.83
N GLN A 67 -19.92 -6.41 -9.09
CA GLN A 67 -20.26 -5.82 -10.39
C GLN A 67 -19.25 -6.22 -11.47
N VAL A 68 -18.00 -6.47 -11.10
CA VAL A 68 -16.92 -6.92 -12.01
C VAL A 68 -16.88 -8.44 -12.12
N VAL A 69 -17.04 -9.14 -11.00
CA VAL A 69 -17.02 -10.61 -10.91
C VAL A 69 -18.28 -11.07 -10.15
N PRO A 70 -19.40 -11.31 -10.85
CA PRO A 70 -20.68 -11.66 -10.23
C PRO A 70 -20.62 -12.83 -9.24
N GLU A 71 -19.72 -13.79 -9.47
CA GLU A 71 -19.51 -14.97 -8.63
C GLU A 71 -19.01 -14.62 -7.22
N LEU A 72 -18.41 -13.43 -7.03
CA LEU A 72 -18.03 -12.92 -5.71
C LEU A 72 -19.24 -12.41 -4.90
N GLY A 73 -20.44 -12.34 -5.49
CA GLY A 73 -21.64 -11.83 -4.82
C GLY A 73 -22.05 -12.59 -3.56
N ASN A 74 -21.72 -13.89 -3.46
CA ASN A 74 -22.00 -14.72 -2.30
C ASN A 74 -20.81 -14.84 -1.33
N ALA A 75 -19.69 -14.18 -1.62
CA ALA A 75 -18.53 -14.18 -0.74
C ALA A 75 -18.83 -13.45 0.58
N ARG A 76 -18.22 -13.90 1.66
CA ARG A 76 -18.38 -13.31 2.99
C ARG A 76 -17.29 -12.28 3.22
N ILE A 77 -17.65 -11.08 3.67
CA ILE A 77 -16.67 -10.12 4.20
C ILE A 77 -16.00 -10.72 5.44
N ALA A 78 -14.71 -11.00 5.32
CA ALA A 78 -13.93 -11.65 6.36
C ALA A 78 -13.28 -10.63 7.30
N GLN A 79 -12.72 -9.58 6.72
CA GLN A 79 -12.02 -8.53 7.44
C GLN A 79 -11.96 -7.25 6.61
N THR A 80 -12.04 -6.11 7.29
CA THR A 80 -11.69 -4.80 6.71
C THR A 80 -10.64 -4.13 7.57
N ARG A 81 -9.72 -3.40 6.93
CA ARG A 81 -8.69 -2.61 7.62
C ARG A 81 -8.53 -1.27 6.92
N VAL A 82 -8.42 -0.21 7.72
CA VAL A 82 -7.98 1.10 7.26
C VAL A 82 -6.54 1.30 7.70
N ALA A 83 -5.66 1.68 6.77
CA ALA A 83 -4.25 1.92 7.03
C ALA A 83 -3.79 3.26 6.43
N HIS A 84 -2.79 3.87 7.06
CA HIS A 84 -2.15 5.08 6.53
C HIS A 84 -0.92 4.73 5.70
N ARG A 85 -0.84 5.29 4.49
CA ARG A 85 0.33 5.10 3.62
C ARG A 85 1.50 5.96 4.13
N PRO A 86 2.72 5.41 4.28
CA PRO A 86 3.89 6.19 4.68
C PRO A 86 4.41 7.01 3.49
N ILE A 87 3.75 8.14 3.21
CA ILE A 87 4.09 9.05 2.12
C ILE A 87 4.79 10.30 2.69
N PRO A 88 6.06 10.55 2.36
CA PRO A 88 6.74 11.80 2.70
C PRO A 88 6.03 13.03 2.12
N ALA A 89 6.29 14.21 2.68
CA ALA A 89 5.50 15.42 2.37
C ALA A 89 5.49 15.81 0.88
N ASP A 90 6.60 15.54 0.18
CA ASP A 90 6.77 15.78 -1.26
C ASP A 90 6.20 14.66 -2.14
N GLY A 91 5.79 13.54 -1.57
CA GLY A 91 5.25 12.37 -2.28
C GLY A 91 6.30 11.33 -2.70
N PHE A 92 7.59 11.58 -2.51
CA PHE A 92 8.68 10.70 -2.95
C PHE A 92 9.27 9.88 -1.79
N PRO A 93 9.86 8.68 -2.04
CA PRO A 93 10.53 7.89 -0.99
C PRO A 93 11.62 8.67 -0.26
N SER A 94 11.77 8.49 1.05
CA SER A 94 12.89 9.02 1.83
C SER A 94 13.82 7.89 2.24
N VAL A 95 15.03 7.88 1.71
CA VAL A 95 15.95 6.73 1.78
C VAL A 95 17.39 7.22 1.95
N GLY A 96 18.05 6.80 3.02
CA GLY A 96 19.48 7.08 3.23
C GLY A 96 19.83 7.32 4.69
N ALA A 97 21.09 7.67 4.93
CA ALA A 97 21.55 8.13 6.23
C ALA A 97 20.88 9.46 6.62
N VAL A 98 20.59 9.65 7.90
CA VAL A 98 20.11 10.93 8.44
C VAL A 98 21.27 11.66 9.10
N PRO A 99 21.79 12.77 8.54
CA PRO A 99 23.03 13.39 9.03
C PRO A 99 22.99 13.86 10.47
N SER A 100 21.81 14.22 10.99
CA SER A 100 21.63 14.67 12.37
C SER A 100 21.71 13.53 13.40
N VAL A 101 21.66 12.27 12.96
CA VAL A 101 21.70 11.08 13.84
C VAL A 101 22.74 10.09 13.30
N PRO A 102 23.99 10.15 13.78
CA PRO A 102 25.06 9.28 13.29
C PRO A 102 24.72 7.79 13.40
N GLY A 103 24.90 7.07 12.29
CA GLY A 103 24.62 5.63 12.20
C GLY A 103 23.16 5.26 11.96
N TYR A 104 22.23 6.23 11.92
CA TYR A 104 20.83 5.99 11.59
C TYR A 104 20.58 6.11 10.08
N TYR A 105 19.86 5.13 9.54
CA TYR A 105 19.40 5.09 8.15
C TYR A 105 17.89 4.89 8.14
N GLU A 106 17.21 5.53 7.19
CA GLU A 106 15.77 5.37 7.00
C GLU A 106 15.42 4.87 5.59
N ALA A 107 14.25 4.25 5.50
CA ALA A 107 13.59 3.84 4.26
C ALA A 107 12.07 4.03 4.41
N VAL A 108 11.57 5.21 4.06
CA VAL A 108 10.16 5.58 4.13
C VAL A 108 9.58 5.63 2.71
N SER A 109 8.66 4.72 2.39
CA SER A 109 8.05 4.65 1.06
C SER A 109 6.68 4.01 1.08
N HIS A 110 5.71 4.62 0.40
CA HIS A 110 4.38 4.03 0.16
C HIS A 110 4.44 2.84 -0.82
N SER A 111 5.46 2.81 -1.67
CA SER A 111 5.68 1.77 -2.66
C SER A 111 6.57 0.64 -2.12
N GLY A 112 6.48 0.35 -0.81
CA GLY A 112 7.38 -0.59 -0.11
C GLY A 112 7.37 -2.01 -0.67
N ILE A 113 6.23 -2.51 -1.17
CA ILE A 113 6.17 -3.84 -1.80
C ILE A 113 6.96 -3.88 -3.12
N THR A 114 6.86 -2.82 -3.93
CA THR A 114 7.52 -2.76 -5.24
C THR A 114 9.00 -2.38 -5.13
N LEU A 115 9.30 -1.36 -4.30
CA LEU A 115 10.64 -0.76 -4.21
C LEU A 115 11.46 -1.29 -3.05
N GLY A 116 10.85 -1.96 -2.07
CA GLY A 116 11.53 -2.49 -0.87
C GLY A 116 12.77 -3.33 -1.19
N PRO A 117 12.71 -4.29 -2.14
CA PRO A 117 13.87 -5.11 -2.49
C PRO A 117 15.06 -4.30 -3.02
N VAL A 118 14.83 -3.31 -3.89
CA VAL A 118 15.90 -2.47 -4.43
C VAL A 118 16.41 -1.48 -3.39
N ILE A 119 15.52 -0.84 -2.62
CA ILE A 119 15.89 0.07 -1.53
C ILE A 119 16.75 -0.64 -0.49
N GLY A 120 16.35 -1.83 -0.05
CA GLY A 120 17.09 -2.61 0.96
C GLY A 120 18.49 -2.97 0.50
N ARG A 121 18.66 -3.37 -0.77
CA ARG A 121 19.98 -3.66 -1.36
C ARG A 121 20.88 -2.43 -1.40
N LEU A 122 20.33 -1.28 -1.80
CA LEU A 122 21.09 -0.02 -1.88
C LEU A 122 21.52 0.45 -0.50
N LEU A 123 20.60 0.48 0.46
CA LEU A 123 20.94 0.85 1.84
C LEU A 123 21.97 -0.10 2.45
N ALA A 124 21.85 -1.41 2.24
CA ALA A 124 22.86 -2.36 2.71
C ALA A 124 24.25 -2.06 2.11
N SER A 125 24.32 -1.70 0.83
CA SER A 125 25.56 -1.27 0.17
C SER A 125 26.14 -0.01 0.82
N GLU A 126 25.33 1.01 1.08
CA GLU A 126 25.78 2.24 1.76
C GLU A 126 26.30 1.96 3.17
N ILE A 127 25.55 1.16 3.93
CA ILE A 127 25.86 0.82 5.32
C ILE A 127 27.20 0.07 5.41
N LEU A 128 27.44 -0.89 4.51
CA LEU A 128 28.66 -1.72 4.53
C LEU A 128 29.89 -0.99 3.97
N SER A 129 29.70 -0.16 2.94
CA SER A 129 30.81 0.49 2.24
C SER A 129 31.12 1.90 2.73
N GLY A 130 30.17 2.54 3.42
CA GLY A 130 30.21 3.96 3.75
C GLY A 130 30.07 4.89 2.54
N LYS A 131 29.80 4.36 1.35
CA LYS A 131 29.67 5.13 0.09
C LYS A 131 28.22 5.33 -0.25
N ARG A 132 27.87 6.55 -0.69
CA ARG A 132 26.52 6.88 -1.14
C ARG A 132 26.23 6.28 -2.51
N GLU A 133 25.06 5.66 -2.65
CA GLU A 133 24.49 5.17 -3.90
C GLU A 133 23.88 6.33 -4.71
N GLU A 134 24.30 6.46 -5.97
CA GLU A 134 23.85 7.54 -6.85
C GLU A 134 22.34 7.48 -7.14
N MET A 135 21.78 6.26 -7.26
CA MET A 135 20.34 6.07 -7.51
C MET A 135 19.45 6.58 -6.37
N LEU A 136 20.01 6.85 -5.19
CA LEU A 136 19.28 7.42 -4.05
C LEU A 136 19.44 8.94 -3.93
N ALA A 137 20.17 9.60 -4.85
CA ALA A 137 20.52 11.02 -4.75
C ALA A 137 19.31 11.95 -4.59
N ASP A 138 18.23 11.73 -5.33
CA ASP A 138 17.01 12.56 -5.26
C ASP A 138 16.09 12.17 -4.10
N PHE A 139 16.37 11.03 -3.44
CA PHE A 139 15.53 10.44 -2.39
C PHE A 139 16.15 10.59 -0.99
N ARG A 140 17.15 11.45 -0.85
CA ARG A 140 17.85 11.68 0.41
C ARG A 140 16.98 12.35 1.47
N PRO A 141 17.03 11.93 2.75
CA PRO A 141 16.29 12.59 3.83
C PRO A 141 16.61 14.08 3.98
N GLU A 142 17.83 14.50 3.61
CA GLU A 142 18.30 15.88 3.68
C GLU A 142 17.43 16.87 2.92
N ARG A 143 16.66 16.42 1.91
CA ARG A 143 15.72 17.30 1.18
C ARG A 143 14.61 17.89 2.05
N PHE A 144 14.40 17.35 3.26
CA PHE A 144 13.47 17.87 4.26
C PHE A 144 14.15 18.66 5.38
N SER A 145 15.48 18.78 5.35
CA SER A 145 16.21 19.61 6.31
C SER A 145 16.10 21.10 5.90
N PRO A 146 16.03 22.03 6.86
CA PRO A 146 15.99 23.47 6.59
C PRO A 146 17.21 23.99 5.81
#